data_AF-A0A4Q3VXQ8-F1
#
_entry.id   AF-A0A4Q3VXQ8-F1
#
_cell.length_a   1.000
_cell.length_b   1.000
_cell.length_c   1.000
_cell.angle_alpha   90.00
_cell.angle_beta   90.00
_cell.angle_gamma   90.00
#
_symmetry.space_group_name_H-M   'P 1'
#
loop_
_entity.id
_entity.type
_entity.pdbx_description
1 polymer ?
#
loop_
_entity_poly.entity_id
_entity_poly.type
_entity_poly.pdbx_seq_one_letter_code
_entity_poly.pdbx_strand_id
1 'polypeptide(L)'
;MREPRSAIRPVPDRSGRPLDGRPMKLATFNPLAPQPKNHAGGDTFVVDPFVRLNRFLMLGSEGGTYYVAPQRLTLKNADNLREAIALDGWRVVREIVEVSESGRAPRQDLAIFALAVAACHGNEAVRAEALAAMPRVCRTATHLFAFLETVNAGRGWGRGLRRAVGDWYGKKDANAVEMQMVKYRRRHDWTHRDALRLSHASPPTPAHGELYGWAVGKGSGPVGGLVEAMAKLADETDGAKAAAIIRESRLPREGVPTALLRDPFVWEALLEEMPMTAMIRNLVTMT
;
A
#
# COMPACT_ATOMS: atom_id res chain seq x y z
N MET A 1 -43.78 -29.41 -24.13
CA MET A 1 -43.98 -28.92 -22.75
C MET A 1 -42.64 -28.96 -22.04
N ARG A 2 -42.06 -27.81 -21.69
CA ARG A 2 -40.80 -27.71 -20.93
C ARG A 2 -41.13 -27.59 -19.45
N GLU A 3 -40.58 -28.46 -18.61
CA GLU A 3 -40.62 -28.32 -17.15
C GLU A 3 -39.77 -27.13 -16.68
N PRO A 4 -40.17 -26.42 -15.61
CA PRO A 4 -39.42 -25.29 -15.10
C PRO A 4 -38.23 -25.74 -14.25
N ARG A 5 -37.09 -25.08 -14.47
CA ARG A 5 -35.83 -25.29 -13.73
C ARG A 5 -36.03 -25.06 -12.22
N SER A 6 -35.63 -26.07 -11.45
CA SER A 6 -35.48 -26.04 -9.99
C SER A 6 -34.65 -24.83 -9.54
N ALA A 7 -35.21 -24.03 -8.63
CA ALA A 7 -34.52 -22.92 -8.00
C ALA A 7 -33.39 -23.42 -7.08
N ILE A 8 -32.21 -22.82 -7.23
CA ILE A 8 -31.04 -23.04 -6.39
C ILE A 8 -31.41 -22.76 -4.93
N ARG A 9 -31.26 -23.76 -4.05
CA ARG A 9 -31.44 -23.58 -2.61
C ARG A 9 -30.24 -22.81 -2.02
N PRO A 10 -30.45 -21.78 -1.19
CA PRO A 10 -29.36 -21.08 -0.53
C PRO A 10 -28.68 -21.96 0.52
N VAL A 11 -27.35 -21.87 0.60
CA VAL A 11 -26.50 -22.54 1.59
C VAL A 11 -26.65 -21.81 2.94
N PRO A 12 -26.84 -22.53 4.08
CA PRO A 12 -27.01 -21.90 5.38
C PRO A 12 -25.68 -21.43 6.00
N ASP A 13 -25.72 -20.34 6.77
CA ASP A 13 -24.67 -19.92 7.70
C ASP A 13 -24.54 -20.92 8.88
N ARG A 14 -23.32 -21.05 9.42
CA ARG A 14 -22.89 -21.96 10.49
C ARG A 14 -23.61 -21.77 11.84
N SER A 15 -24.54 -20.83 11.95
CA SER A 15 -25.33 -20.58 13.16
C SER A 15 -26.70 -21.28 13.18
N GLY A 16 -27.12 -21.95 12.10
CA GLY A 16 -28.35 -22.75 12.07
C GLY A 16 -29.66 -21.97 12.28
N ARG A 17 -29.63 -20.63 12.29
CA ARG A 17 -30.83 -19.79 12.39
C ARG A 17 -31.37 -19.46 10.99
N PRO A 18 -32.69 -19.59 10.75
CA PRO A 18 -33.29 -19.13 9.51
C PRO A 18 -33.05 -17.62 9.37
N LEU A 19 -32.58 -17.19 8.20
CA LEU A 19 -32.67 -15.78 7.82
C LEU A 19 -34.16 -15.42 7.80
N ASP A 20 -34.58 -14.54 8.71
CA ASP A 20 -35.94 -14.03 8.75
C ASP A 20 -36.26 -13.44 7.37
N GLY A 21 -37.10 -14.13 6.60
CA GLY A 21 -37.47 -13.81 5.23
C GLY A 21 -38.30 -12.54 5.08
N ARG A 22 -38.17 -11.59 6.01
CA ARG A 22 -38.69 -10.24 5.81
C ARG A 22 -37.94 -9.62 4.63
N PRO A 23 -38.63 -9.25 3.54
CA PRO A 23 -37.99 -8.43 2.52
C PRO A 23 -37.44 -7.19 3.23
N MET A 24 -36.16 -6.88 3.04
CA MET A 24 -35.68 -5.53 3.34
C MET A 24 -36.68 -4.58 2.68
N LYS A 25 -37.39 -3.78 3.48
CA LYS A 25 -38.20 -2.69 2.93
C LYS A 25 -37.22 -1.83 2.13
N LEU A 26 -37.26 -1.94 0.80
CA LEU A 26 -36.77 -0.89 -0.08
C LEU A 26 -37.35 0.40 0.49
N ALA A 27 -36.48 1.33 0.87
CA ALA A 27 -36.91 2.64 1.35
C ALA A 27 -37.94 3.16 0.33
N THR A 28 -39.20 3.30 0.77
CA THR A 28 -40.26 3.86 -0.05
C THR A 28 -39.82 5.25 -0.47
N PHE A 29 -39.65 5.47 -1.78
CA PHE A 29 -39.35 6.77 -2.35
C PHE A 29 -40.42 7.78 -1.91
N ASN A 30 -40.05 8.71 -1.04
CA ASN A 30 -40.91 9.83 -0.66
C ASN A 30 -40.43 11.08 -1.43
N PRO A 31 -41.12 11.49 -2.50
CA PRO A 31 -40.74 12.68 -3.28
C PRO A 31 -40.89 13.99 -2.49
N LEU A 32 -41.52 13.97 -1.30
CA LEU A 32 -41.75 15.13 -0.45
C LEU A 32 -40.76 15.24 0.71
N ALA A 33 -39.83 14.29 0.87
CA ALA A 33 -38.78 14.41 1.88
C ALA A 33 -37.77 15.51 1.47
N PRO A 34 -37.25 16.32 2.41
CA PRO A 34 -36.22 17.29 2.10
C PRO A 34 -35.02 16.61 1.46
N GLN A 35 -34.68 16.98 0.22
CA GLN A 35 -33.49 16.46 -0.44
C GLN A 35 -32.27 17.21 0.11
N PRO A 36 -31.15 16.51 0.40
CA PRO A 36 -29.90 17.18 0.73
C PRO A 36 -29.49 18.08 -0.44
N LYS A 37 -28.88 19.22 -0.13
CA LYS A 37 -28.36 20.14 -1.14
C LYS A 37 -26.89 19.86 -1.42
N ASN A 38 -26.48 19.95 -2.68
CA ASN A 38 -25.08 19.92 -3.06
C ASN A 38 -24.38 21.27 -2.74
N HIS A 39 -23.07 21.36 -3.01
CA HIS A 39 -22.29 22.58 -2.76
C HIS A 39 -22.79 23.83 -3.54
N ALA A 40 -23.56 23.64 -4.62
CA ALA A 40 -24.16 24.71 -5.43
C ALA A 40 -25.63 25.00 -5.05
N GLY A 41 -26.16 24.38 -3.98
CA GLY A 41 -27.53 24.60 -3.51
C GLY A 41 -28.63 23.83 -4.27
N GLY A 42 -28.26 22.96 -5.22
CA GLY A 42 -29.20 22.10 -5.95
C GLY A 42 -29.56 20.84 -5.17
N ASP A 43 -30.78 20.33 -5.37
CA ASP A 43 -31.24 19.05 -4.79
C ASP A 43 -30.40 17.87 -5.30
N THR A 44 -30.02 16.98 -4.38
CA THR A 44 -29.23 15.77 -4.68
C THR A 44 -29.65 14.62 -3.79
N PHE A 45 -29.07 13.44 -3.99
CA PHE A 45 -29.27 12.26 -3.13
C PHE A 45 -28.03 12.00 -2.26
N VAL A 46 -28.25 11.44 -1.06
CA VAL A 46 -27.15 10.92 -0.23
C VAL A 46 -26.60 9.66 -0.89
N VAL A 47 -25.29 9.65 -1.13
CA VAL A 47 -24.59 8.51 -1.73
C VAL A 47 -24.27 7.46 -0.64
N ASP A 48 -24.52 6.19 -0.95
CA ASP A 48 -24.17 5.05 -0.10
C ASP A 48 -22.68 5.12 0.35
N PRO A 49 -22.37 4.87 1.64
CA PRO A 49 -21.00 4.96 2.15
C PRO A 49 -19.97 4.10 1.39
N PHE A 50 -20.35 2.94 0.86
CA PHE A 50 -19.44 2.07 0.10
C PHE A 50 -19.27 2.54 -1.35
N VAL A 51 -20.29 3.17 -1.93
CA VAL A 51 -20.12 3.89 -3.21
C VAL A 51 -19.15 5.06 -3.03
N ARG A 52 -19.26 5.81 -1.93
CA ARG A 52 -18.30 6.88 -1.58
C ARG A 52 -16.89 6.32 -1.36
N LEU A 53 -16.76 5.18 -0.67
CA LEU A 53 -15.50 4.47 -0.50
C LEU A 53 -14.87 4.10 -1.84
N ASN A 54 -15.63 3.47 -2.75
CA ASN A 54 -15.10 3.08 -4.05
C ASN A 54 -14.63 4.30 -4.86
N ARG A 55 -15.41 5.38 -4.87
CA ARG A 55 -15.01 6.65 -5.50
C ARG A 55 -13.77 7.25 -4.86
N PHE A 56 -13.67 7.22 -3.52
CA PHE A 56 -12.46 7.62 -2.81
C PHE A 56 -11.25 6.81 -3.28
N LEU A 57 -11.35 5.48 -3.32
CA LEU A 57 -10.24 4.61 -3.72
C LEU A 57 -9.81 4.80 -5.18
N MET A 58 -10.75 5.13 -6.06
CA MET A 58 -10.49 5.28 -7.50
C MET A 58 -10.07 6.71 -7.89
N LEU A 59 -10.69 7.72 -7.29
CA LEU A 59 -10.59 9.13 -7.71
C LEU A 59 -9.92 10.03 -6.66
N GLY A 60 -9.77 9.56 -5.42
CA GLY A 60 -9.14 10.30 -4.33
C GLY A 60 -10.13 11.13 -3.51
N SER A 61 -10.79 12.14 -4.07
CA SER A 61 -11.67 12.99 -3.28
C SER A 61 -13.02 13.23 -3.93
N GLU A 62 -14.09 12.95 -3.19
CA GLU A 62 -15.43 13.40 -3.54
C GLU A 62 -15.57 14.87 -3.13
N GLY A 63 -15.28 15.78 -4.07
CA GLY A 63 -15.48 17.22 -3.87
C GLY A 63 -14.36 18.12 -4.37
N GLY A 64 -13.36 17.58 -5.08
CA GLY A 64 -12.50 18.40 -5.92
C GLY A 64 -13.26 18.86 -7.17
N THR A 65 -14.15 19.86 -7.04
CA THR A 65 -14.19 20.84 -8.13
C THR A 65 -12.77 21.40 -8.27
N TYR A 66 -12.39 21.82 -9.47
CA TYR A 66 -11.05 22.27 -9.88
C TYR A 66 -10.31 23.26 -8.93
N TYR A 67 -10.92 23.72 -7.83
CA TYR A 67 -10.46 24.78 -6.93
C TYR A 67 -10.33 24.42 -5.42
N VAL A 68 -10.44 23.17 -4.96
CA VAL A 68 -10.34 22.85 -3.50
C VAL A 68 -8.94 22.34 -3.10
N ALA A 69 -8.38 22.92 -2.03
CA ALA A 69 -7.05 22.59 -1.51
C ALA A 69 -6.92 21.13 -0.97
N PRO A 70 -5.78 20.44 -1.21
CA PRO A 70 -5.59 19.02 -0.89
C PRO A 70 -5.84 18.62 0.58
N GLN A 71 -5.48 19.45 1.56
CA GLN A 71 -5.55 19.06 2.98
C GLN A 71 -7.00 18.95 3.51
N ARG A 72 -7.92 19.80 3.04
CA ARG A 72 -9.33 19.81 3.49
C ARG A 72 -10.12 18.61 2.94
N LEU A 73 -9.74 18.11 1.77
CA LEU A 73 -10.33 16.92 1.14
C LEU A 73 -9.95 15.65 1.92
N THR A 74 -8.73 15.58 2.46
CA THR A 74 -8.25 14.43 3.24
C THR A 74 -9.03 14.22 4.55
N LEU A 75 -9.43 15.29 5.24
CA LEU A 75 -10.20 15.19 6.49
C LEU A 75 -11.63 14.67 6.25
N LYS A 76 -12.35 15.24 5.29
CA LYS A 76 -13.72 14.79 4.94
C LYS A 76 -13.73 13.33 4.47
N ASN A 77 -12.71 12.94 3.70
CA ASN A 77 -12.54 11.56 3.27
C ASN A 77 -12.24 10.61 4.45
N ALA A 78 -11.47 11.06 5.45
CA ALA A 78 -11.25 10.29 6.67
C ALA A 78 -12.54 10.08 7.47
N ASP A 79 -13.41 11.10 7.57
CA ASP A 79 -14.71 10.96 8.24
C ASP A 79 -15.63 9.99 7.49
N ASN A 80 -15.70 10.08 6.16
CA ASN A 80 -16.44 9.11 5.34
C ASN A 80 -15.92 7.68 5.52
N LEU A 81 -14.60 7.49 5.59
CA LEU A 81 -13.99 6.18 5.85
C LEU A 81 -14.39 5.66 7.23
N ARG A 82 -14.36 6.52 8.26
CA ARG A 82 -14.76 6.14 9.63
C ARG A 82 -16.23 5.74 9.70
N GLU A 83 -17.10 6.44 8.98
CA GLU A 83 -18.52 6.08 8.82
C GLU A 83 -18.66 4.69 8.19
N ALA A 84 -17.98 4.43 7.07
CA ALA A 84 -18.03 3.13 6.40
C ALA A 84 -17.44 1.99 7.27
N ILE A 85 -16.38 2.26 8.01
CA ILE A 85 -15.76 1.29 8.95
C ILE A 85 -16.70 0.95 10.10
N ALA A 86 -17.41 1.95 10.64
CA ALA A 86 -18.39 1.75 11.69
C ALA A 86 -19.59 0.92 11.22
N LEU A 87 -19.97 1.07 9.94
CA LEU A 87 -21.06 0.33 9.32
C LEU A 87 -20.68 -1.13 9.00
N ASP A 88 -19.57 -1.36 8.30
CA ASP A 88 -19.04 -2.70 7.99
C ASP A 88 -17.53 -2.67 7.68
N GLY A 89 -16.70 -2.66 8.73
CA GLY A 89 -15.25 -2.61 8.58
C GLY A 89 -14.63 -3.83 7.87
N TRP A 90 -15.28 -4.99 7.90
CA TRP A 90 -14.81 -6.17 7.15
C TRP A 90 -14.96 -5.96 5.65
N ARG A 91 -16.13 -5.45 5.23
CA ARG A 91 -16.36 -5.06 3.84
C ARG A 91 -15.39 -3.97 3.38
N VAL A 92 -15.11 -2.97 4.23
CA VAL A 92 -14.12 -1.92 3.92
C VAL A 92 -12.75 -2.53 3.61
N VAL A 93 -12.21 -3.38 4.50
CA VAL A 93 -10.88 -3.99 4.28
C VAL A 93 -10.87 -4.86 3.02
N ARG A 94 -11.94 -5.63 2.78
CA ARG A 94 -12.08 -6.46 1.57
C ARG A 94 -12.05 -5.61 0.30
N GLU A 95 -12.83 -4.53 0.24
CA GLU A 95 -12.88 -3.65 -0.93
C GLU A 95 -11.54 -2.94 -1.19
N ILE A 96 -10.84 -2.50 -0.14
CA ILE A 96 -9.50 -1.91 -0.24
C ILE A 96 -8.52 -2.89 -0.88
N VAL A 97 -8.51 -4.14 -0.38
CA VAL A 97 -7.64 -5.19 -0.89
C VAL A 97 -7.97 -5.52 -2.35
N GLU A 98 -9.25 -5.65 -2.68
CA GLU A 98 -9.70 -5.94 -4.05
C GLU A 98 -9.26 -4.84 -5.03
N VAL A 99 -9.44 -3.56 -4.68
CA VAL A 99 -9.00 -2.44 -5.52
C VAL A 99 -7.47 -2.44 -5.69
N SER A 100 -6.73 -2.70 -4.61
CA SER A 100 -5.26 -2.76 -4.63
C SER A 100 -4.72 -3.89 -5.51
N GLU A 101 -5.27 -5.10 -5.38
CA GLU A 101 -4.80 -6.30 -6.08
C GLU A 101 -5.21 -6.31 -7.55
N SER A 102 -6.43 -5.82 -7.86
CA SER A 102 -6.90 -5.69 -9.24
C SER A 102 -6.20 -4.60 -10.05
N GLY A 103 -5.47 -3.69 -9.40
CA GLY A 103 -4.77 -2.59 -10.07
C GLY A 103 -5.69 -1.60 -10.78
N ARG A 104 -6.97 -1.55 -10.39
CA ARG A 104 -8.00 -0.69 -11.02
C ARG A 104 -7.81 0.80 -10.69
N ALA A 105 -7.22 1.11 -9.53
CA ALA A 105 -6.94 2.49 -9.15
C ALA A 105 -5.64 2.99 -9.79
N PRO A 106 -5.62 4.23 -10.32
CA PRO A 106 -4.42 4.79 -10.95
C PRO A 106 -3.28 5.08 -9.96
N ARG A 107 -3.59 5.21 -8.66
CA ARG A 107 -2.61 5.43 -7.58
C ARG A 107 -2.93 4.55 -6.39
N GLN A 108 -1.89 3.98 -5.79
CA GLN A 108 -2.02 3.07 -4.64
C GLN A 108 -2.21 3.79 -3.30
N ASP A 109 -1.82 5.07 -3.22
CA ASP A 109 -1.76 5.85 -1.97
C ASP A 109 -3.09 5.88 -1.21
N LEU A 110 -4.20 5.90 -1.95
CA LEU A 110 -5.55 5.97 -1.38
C LEU A 110 -5.97 4.67 -0.70
N ALA A 111 -5.66 3.53 -1.32
CA ALA A 111 -5.89 2.21 -0.72
C ALA A 111 -5.03 2.02 0.53
N ILE A 112 -3.78 2.48 0.49
CA ILE A 112 -2.87 2.44 1.65
C ILE A 112 -3.41 3.31 2.79
N PHE A 113 -3.81 4.55 2.50
CA PHE A 113 -4.40 5.46 3.47
C PHE A 113 -5.67 4.87 4.09
N ALA A 114 -6.60 4.37 3.29
CA ALA A 114 -7.83 3.74 3.78
C ALA A 114 -7.54 2.54 4.68
N LEU A 115 -6.56 1.70 4.32
CA LEU A 115 -6.15 0.56 5.15
C LEU A 115 -5.56 1.02 6.50
N ALA A 116 -4.75 2.08 6.48
CA ALA A 116 -4.19 2.67 7.70
C ALA A 116 -5.29 3.25 8.60
N VAL A 117 -6.28 3.94 8.03
CA VAL A 117 -7.44 4.43 8.78
C VAL A 117 -8.23 3.27 9.41
N ALA A 118 -8.43 2.15 8.69
CA ALA A 118 -9.05 0.95 9.25
C ALA A 118 -8.22 0.35 10.40
N ALA A 119 -6.89 0.30 10.26
CA ALA A 119 -5.97 -0.16 11.31
C ALA A 119 -5.92 0.77 12.54
N CYS A 120 -6.32 2.04 12.41
CA CYS A 120 -6.39 3.02 13.49
C CYS A 120 -7.77 3.06 14.17
N HIS A 121 -8.85 3.06 13.39
CA HIS A 121 -10.18 3.43 13.87
C HIS A 121 -11.19 2.29 13.88
N GLY A 122 -10.87 1.12 13.31
CA GLY A 122 -11.72 -0.07 13.42
C GLY A 122 -11.85 -0.58 14.86
N ASN A 123 -12.84 -1.45 15.10
CA ASN A 123 -12.86 -2.27 16.31
C ASN A 123 -11.69 -3.28 16.30
N GLU A 124 -11.51 -4.04 17.39
CA GLU A 124 -10.37 -4.96 17.52
C GLU A 124 -10.23 -5.94 16.34
N ALA A 125 -11.34 -6.56 15.92
CA ALA A 125 -11.36 -7.49 14.79
C ALA A 125 -10.98 -6.82 13.47
N VAL A 126 -11.53 -5.63 13.18
CA VAL A 126 -11.23 -4.88 11.95
C VAL A 126 -9.79 -4.39 11.94
N ARG A 127 -9.25 -3.95 13.08
CA ARG A 127 -7.84 -3.56 13.20
C ARG A 127 -6.91 -4.73 12.93
N ALA A 128 -7.23 -5.90 13.48
CA ALA A 128 -6.46 -7.12 13.24
C ALA A 128 -6.49 -7.53 11.77
N GLU A 129 -7.68 -7.48 11.14
CA GLU A 129 -7.86 -7.79 9.72
C GLU A 129 -7.11 -6.81 8.81
N ALA A 130 -7.20 -5.51 9.08
CA ALA A 130 -6.46 -4.49 8.32
C ALA A 130 -4.94 -4.70 8.39
N LEU A 131 -4.42 -5.03 9.58
CA LEU A 131 -3.00 -5.34 9.78
C LEU A 131 -2.58 -6.65 9.09
N ALA A 132 -3.46 -7.67 9.09
CA ALA A 132 -3.21 -8.92 8.38
C ALA A 132 -3.21 -8.72 6.85
N ALA A 133 -4.07 -7.84 6.33
CA ALA A 133 -4.14 -7.49 4.92
C ALA A 133 -2.99 -6.55 4.47
N MET A 134 -2.27 -5.91 5.40
CA MET A 134 -1.22 -4.93 5.12
C MET A 134 -0.20 -5.41 4.07
N PRO A 135 0.38 -6.63 4.11
CA PRO A 135 1.36 -7.05 3.11
C PRO A 135 0.80 -7.19 1.68
N ARG A 136 -0.51 -7.42 1.54
CA ARG A 136 -1.19 -7.53 0.23
C ARG A 136 -1.36 -6.17 -0.44
N VAL A 137 -1.60 -5.12 0.36
CA VAL A 137 -1.74 -3.74 -0.12
C VAL A 137 -0.39 -3.04 -0.20
N CYS A 138 0.41 -3.17 0.86
CA CYS A 138 1.73 -2.56 1.00
C CYS A 138 2.82 -3.44 0.40
N ARG A 139 2.80 -3.61 -0.92
CA ARG A 139 3.72 -4.53 -1.64
C ARG A 139 5.21 -4.12 -1.60
N THR A 140 5.50 -2.82 -1.51
CA THR A 140 6.86 -2.27 -1.50
C THR A 140 7.11 -1.47 -0.22
N ALA A 141 8.37 -1.17 0.09
CA ALA A 141 8.72 -0.33 1.22
C ALA A 141 8.18 1.10 1.09
N THR A 142 8.05 1.63 -0.14
CA THR A 142 7.34 2.90 -0.37
C THR A 142 5.91 2.83 0.17
N HIS A 143 5.19 1.74 -0.12
CA HIS A 143 3.83 1.55 0.38
C HIS A 143 3.79 1.34 1.90
N LEU A 144 4.71 0.55 2.45
CA LEU A 144 4.84 0.36 3.90
C LEU A 144 5.07 1.71 4.59
N PHE A 145 5.94 2.55 4.07
CA PHE A 145 6.26 3.85 4.66
C PHE A 145 5.08 4.82 4.60
N ALA A 146 4.32 4.85 3.50
CA ALA A 146 3.07 5.61 3.43
C ALA A 146 2.02 5.13 4.45
N PHE A 147 1.93 3.81 4.66
CA PHE A 147 1.08 3.22 5.69
C PHE A 147 1.53 3.64 7.10
N LEU A 148 2.84 3.52 7.39
CA LEU A 148 3.41 3.86 8.68
C LEU A 148 3.24 5.34 9.01
N GLU A 149 3.39 6.23 8.03
CA GLU A 149 3.15 7.66 8.20
C GLU A 149 1.73 7.94 8.72
N THR A 150 0.74 7.33 8.08
CA THR A 150 -0.67 7.48 8.47
C THR A 150 -0.96 6.84 9.83
N VAL A 151 -0.43 5.64 10.08
CA VAL A 151 -0.66 4.92 11.35
C VAL A 151 0.00 5.61 12.53
N ASN A 152 1.20 6.16 12.35
CA ASN A 152 1.95 6.84 13.41
C ASN A 152 1.25 8.12 13.87
N ALA A 153 0.55 8.81 12.96
CA ALA A 153 -0.31 9.95 13.31
C ALA A 153 -1.62 9.53 14.01
N GLY A 154 -2.12 8.32 13.76
CA GLY A 154 -3.44 7.87 14.22
C GLY A 154 -3.46 6.97 15.46
N ARG A 155 -2.35 6.33 15.84
CA ARG A 155 -2.27 5.42 17.00
C ARG A 155 -0.83 5.13 17.45
N GLY A 156 -0.68 4.56 18.65
CA GLY A 156 0.60 4.05 19.16
C GLY A 156 0.98 2.63 18.68
N TRP A 157 2.24 2.25 18.94
CA TRP A 157 2.87 0.98 18.55
C TRP A 157 2.55 -0.21 19.48
N GLY A 158 1.29 -0.65 19.44
CA GLY A 158 0.84 -1.85 20.13
C GLY A 158 1.43 -3.16 19.56
N ARG A 159 1.22 -4.28 20.28
CA ARG A 159 1.73 -5.62 19.88
C ARG A 159 1.34 -6.01 18.45
N GLY A 160 0.09 -5.74 18.06
CA GLY A 160 -0.41 -6.07 16.72
C GLY A 160 0.32 -5.34 15.59
N LEU A 161 0.53 -4.03 15.73
CA LEU A 161 1.25 -3.24 14.72
C LEU A 161 2.71 -3.66 14.63
N ARG A 162 3.39 -3.80 15.78
CA ARG A 162 4.78 -4.27 15.85
C ARG A 162 4.96 -5.61 15.14
N ARG A 163 4.07 -6.56 15.41
CA ARG A 163 4.05 -7.87 14.74
C ARG A 163 3.80 -7.75 13.25
N ALA A 164 2.80 -6.98 12.82
CA ALA A 164 2.48 -6.84 11.39
C ALA A 164 3.64 -6.25 10.58
N VAL A 165 4.31 -5.23 11.12
CA VAL A 165 5.50 -4.63 10.50
C VAL A 165 6.67 -5.61 10.50
N GLY A 166 6.92 -6.32 11.61
CA GLY A 166 7.96 -7.35 11.66
C GLY A 166 7.72 -8.48 10.66
N ASP A 167 6.49 -8.97 10.57
CA ASP A 167 6.05 -9.99 9.60
C ASP A 167 6.21 -9.50 8.15
N TRP A 168 6.03 -8.20 7.88
CA TRP A 168 6.21 -7.65 6.54
C TRP A 168 7.64 -7.85 6.01
N TYR A 169 8.63 -7.71 6.89
CA TYR A 169 10.02 -8.01 6.57
C TYR A 169 10.27 -9.53 6.63
N GLY A 170 9.94 -10.17 7.75
CA GLY A 170 10.35 -11.55 8.03
C GLY A 170 9.63 -12.64 7.24
N LYS A 171 8.52 -12.34 6.56
CA LYS A 171 7.86 -13.29 5.64
C LYS A 171 8.35 -13.19 4.20
N LYS A 172 9.18 -12.19 3.87
CA LYS A 172 9.84 -12.09 2.58
C LYS A 172 11.12 -12.90 2.62
N ASP A 173 11.59 -13.31 1.44
CA ASP A 173 12.95 -13.81 1.31
C ASP A 173 13.97 -12.69 1.58
N ALA A 174 15.16 -13.04 2.07
CA ALA A 174 16.20 -12.09 2.42
C ALA A 174 16.62 -11.23 1.21
N ASN A 175 16.73 -11.80 0.01
CA ASN A 175 17.08 -11.05 -1.20
C ASN A 175 15.97 -10.07 -1.59
N ALA A 176 14.70 -10.47 -1.39
CA ALA A 176 13.57 -9.58 -1.61
C ALA A 176 13.56 -8.43 -0.60
N VAL A 177 13.91 -8.67 0.67
CA VAL A 177 14.09 -7.60 1.67
C VAL A 177 15.23 -6.68 1.29
N GLU A 178 16.38 -7.23 0.89
CA GLU A 178 17.54 -6.46 0.45
C GLU A 178 17.19 -5.53 -0.73
N MET A 179 16.52 -6.06 -1.75
CA MET A 179 16.03 -5.28 -2.88
C MET A 179 15.14 -4.12 -2.42
N GLN A 180 14.25 -4.33 -1.45
CA GLN A 180 13.44 -3.23 -0.89
C GLN A 180 14.33 -2.18 -0.20
N MET A 181 15.31 -2.61 0.60
CA MET A 181 16.16 -1.71 1.35
C MET A 181 17.09 -0.89 0.48
N VAL A 182 17.64 -1.47 -0.59
CA VAL A 182 18.48 -0.74 -1.56
C VAL A 182 17.63 0.21 -2.41
N LYS A 183 16.49 -0.26 -2.92
CA LYS A 183 15.66 0.52 -3.84
C LYS A 183 14.91 1.67 -3.17
N TYR A 184 14.45 1.47 -1.93
CA TYR A 184 13.54 2.36 -1.24
C TYR A 184 14.09 2.80 0.12
N ARG A 185 15.34 3.25 0.18
CA ARG A 185 16.04 3.65 1.42
C ARG A 185 15.26 4.62 2.32
N ARG A 186 14.58 5.61 1.72
CA ARG A 186 13.74 6.61 2.41
C ARG A 186 12.57 7.05 1.53
N ARG A 187 11.36 7.08 2.09
CA ARG A 187 10.15 7.67 1.48
C ARG A 187 9.21 8.15 2.58
N HIS A 188 8.43 9.21 2.32
CA HIS A 188 7.50 9.78 3.30
C HIS A 188 8.17 10.09 4.65
N ASP A 189 9.44 10.48 4.66
CA ASP A 189 10.25 10.68 5.87
C ASP A 189 10.50 9.44 6.76
N TRP A 190 10.11 8.25 6.30
CA TRP A 190 10.44 6.98 6.93
C TRP A 190 11.65 6.32 6.28
N THR A 191 12.42 5.61 7.10
CA THR A 191 13.47 4.70 6.66
C THR A 191 13.23 3.28 7.21
N HIS A 192 13.95 2.31 6.64
CA HIS A 192 13.96 0.95 7.18
C HIS A 192 14.43 0.88 8.63
N ARG A 193 15.39 1.74 9.01
CA ARG A 193 15.87 1.88 10.38
C ARG A 193 14.74 2.20 11.35
N ASP A 194 13.88 3.16 10.98
CA ASP A 194 12.77 3.61 11.83
C ASP A 194 11.73 2.50 11.99
N ALA A 195 11.32 1.90 10.87
CA ALA A 195 10.37 0.79 10.87
C ALA A 195 10.88 -0.41 11.69
N LEU A 196 12.15 -0.80 11.56
CA LEU A 196 12.74 -1.92 12.30
C LEU A 196 12.86 -1.61 13.80
N ARG A 197 13.29 -0.38 14.16
CA ARG A 197 13.43 0.02 15.57
C ARG A 197 12.09 0.08 16.29
N LEU A 198 11.06 0.67 15.68
CA LEU A 198 9.74 0.81 16.29
C LEU A 198 8.97 -0.52 16.32
N SER A 199 9.15 -1.37 15.30
CA SER A 199 8.52 -2.71 15.28
C SER A 199 9.19 -3.70 16.22
N HIS A 200 10.47 -3.51 16.54
CA HIS A 200 11.32 -4.52 17.16
C HIS A 200 11.32 -5.84 16.38
N ALA A 201 11.34 -5.76 15.05
CA ALA A 201 11.34 -6.94 14.19
C ALA A 201 12.53 -7.86 14.50
N SER A 202 12.25 -9.12 14.80
CA SER A 202 13.28 -10.15 14.94
C SER A 202 13.59 -10.76 13.57
N PRO A 203 14.88 -10.92 13.20
CA PRO A 203 15.24 -11.54 11.95
C PRO A 203 14.92 -13.05 11.98
N PRO A 204 14.21 -13.60 10.99
CA PRO A 204 13.92 -15.04 10.93
C PRO A 204 15.14 -15.89 10.52
N THR A 205 16.13 -15.30 9.85
CA THR A 205 17.35 -15.99 9.38
C THR A 205 18.60 -15.13 9.61
N PRO A 206 19.82 -15.71 9.58
CA PRO A 206 21.07 -14.93 9.66
C PRO A 206 21.18 -13.83 8.61
N ALA A 207 20.80 -14.10 7.36
CA ALA A 207 20.81 -13.11 6.28
C ALA A 207 19.87 -11.92 6.58
N HIS A 208 18.68 -12.18 7.14
CA HIS A 208 17.83 -11.08 7.63
C HIS A 208 18.51 -10.31 8.76
N GLY A 209 19.23 -11.00 9.65
CA GLY A 209 19.97 -10.39 10.75
C GLY A 209 21.04 -9.42 10.25
N GLU A 210 21.81 -9.81 9.24
CA GLU A 210 22.82 -8.98 8.58
C GLU A 210 22.19 -7.74 7.93
N LEU A 211 21.09 -7.92 7.20
CA LEU A 211 20.34 -6.81 6.58
C LEU A 211 19.75 -5.84 7.61
N TYR A 212 19.15 -6.37 8.69
CA TYR A 212 18.57 -5.55 9.74
C TYR A 212 19.67 -4.80 10.48
N GLY A 213 20.78 -5.48 10.78
CA GLY A 213 21.99 -4.91 11.37
C GLY A 213 22.52 -3.75 10.52
N TRP A 214 22.67 -3.95 9.22
CA TRP A 214 23.08 -2.92 8.27
C TRP A 214 22.12 -1.73 8.26
N ALA A 215 20.81 -1.97 8.13
CA ALA A 215 19.81 -0.91 8.11
C ALA A 215 19.84 -0.04 9.37
N VAL A 216 20.10 -0.64 10.54
CA VAL A 216 20.24 0.08 11.82
C VAL A 216 21.67 0.53 12.14
N GLY A 217 22.63 0.39 11.21
CA GLY A 217 24.01 0.87 11.33
C GLY A 217 24.87 0.06 12.31
N LYS A 218 24.60 -1.23 12.45
CA LYS A 218 25.32 -2.19 13.30
C LYS A 218 26.03 -3.30 12.51
N GLY A 219 26.25 -3.12 11.21
CA GLY A 219 26.91 -4.11 10.35
C GLY A 219 27.09 -3.62 8.90
N SER A 220 27.86 -4.37 8.11
CA SER A 220 28.17 -4.07 6.70
C SER A 220 27.10 -4.57 5.71
N GLY A 221 26.19 -5.43 6.16
CA GLY A 221 25.22 -6.12 5.29
C GLY A 221 25.78 -7.46 4.78
N PRO A 222 24.95 -8.22 4.03
CA PRO A 222 25.33 -9.53 3.54
C PRO A 222 26.38 -9.45 2.43
N VAL A 223 27.31 -10.42 2.47
CA VAL A 223 28.37 -10.57 1.45
C VAL A 223 27.76 -11.10 0.15
N GLY A 224 28.21 -10.57 -0.98
CA GLY A 224 27.72 -10.90 -2.33
C GLY A 224 26.34 -10.33 -2.66
N GLY A 225 25.78 -9.51 -1.77
CA GLY A 225 24.46 -8.90 -1.93
C GLY A 225 24.49 -7.55 -2.65
N LEU A 226 23.29 -7.00 -2.86
CA LEU A 226 23.09 -5.66 -3.43
C LEU A 226 23.68 -4.55 -2.56
N VAL A 227 23.71 -4.75 -1.23
CA VAL A 227 24.32 -3.79 -0.29
C VAL A 227 25.82 -3.66 -0.55
N GLU A 228 26.51 -4.78 -0.77
CA GLU A 228 27.94 -4.77 -1.09
C GLU A 228 28.19 -4.15 -2.47
N ALA A 229 27.38 -4.48 -3.48
CA ALA A 229 27.49 -3.89 -4.82
C ALA A 229 27.31 -2.37 -4.79
N MET A 230 26.33 -1.86 -4.02
CA MET A 230 26.14 -0.43 -3.81
C MET A 230 27.36 0.21 -3.11
N ALA A 231 27.97 -0.48 -2.14
CA ALA A 231 29.18 0.00 -1.49
C ALA A 231 30.38 0.06 -2.45
N LYS A 232 30.56 -0.94 -3.32
CA LYS A 232 31.61 -0.95 -4.36
C LYS A 232 31.48 0.22 -5.32
N LEU A 233 30.25 0.64 -5.64
CA LEU A 233 30.01 1.79 -6.52
C LEU A 233 30.21 3.14 -5.84
N ALA A 234 30.23 3.23 -4.51
CA ALA A 234 30.19 4.51 -3.80
C ALA A 234 31.33 5.47 -4.19
N ASP A 235 32.52 4.93 -4.44
CA ASP A 235 33.72 5.68 -4.82
C ASP A 235 34.18 5.36 -6.26
N GLU A 236 33.37 4.62 -7.05
CA GLU A 236 33.69 4.30 -8.44
C GLU A 236 33.39 5.49 -9.36
N THR A 237 34.29 5.72 -10.31
CA THR A 237 34.22 6.83 -11.27
C THR A 237 34.30 6.36 -12.72
N ASP A 238 34.75 5.13 -12.97
CA ASP A 238 34.81 4.50 -14.27
C ASP A 238 33.46 3.85 -14.62
N GLY A 239 32.80 4.40 -15.64
CA GLY A 239 31.50 3.93 -16.10
C GLY A 239 31.48 2.47 -16.59
N ALA A 240 32.57 1.99 -17.20
CA ALA A 240 32.65 0.61 -17.69
C ALA A 240 32.77 -0.38 -16.53
N LYS A 241 33.56 -0.05 -15.50
CA LYS A 241 33.64 -0.85 -14.27
C LYS A 241 32.34 -0.83 -13.50
N ALA A 242 31.71 0.34 -13.38
CA ALA A 242 30.40 0.47 -12.76
C ALA A 242 29.34 -0.39 -13.48
N ALA A 243 29.33 -0.37 -14.81
CA ALA A 243 28.45 -1.20 -15.63
C ALA A 243 28.66 -2.71 -15.39
N ALA A 244 29.90 -3.17 -15.23
CA ALA A 244 30.20 -4.56 -14.91
C ALA A 244 29.62 -4.98 -13.54
N ILE A 245 29.79 -4.15 -12.51
CA ILE A 245 29.23 -4.37 -11.17
C ILE A 245 27.69 -4.43 -11.22
N ILE A 246 27.06 -3.53 -11.98
CA ILE A 246 25.60 -3.49 -12.15
C ILE A 246 25.09 -4.79 -12.78
N ARG A 247 25.74 -5.31 -13.82
CA ARG A 247 25.35 -6.58 -14.46
C ARG A 247 25.50 -7.78 -13.54
N GLU A 248 26.63 -7.88 -12.85
CA GLU A 248 26.92 -9.00 -11.94
C GLU A 248 25.91 -9.08 -10.80
N SER A 249 25.63 -7.93 -10.17
CA SER A 249 24.75 -7.86 -9.00
C SER A 249 23.27 -7.66 -9.33
N ARG A 250 22.94 -7.29 -10.57
CA ARG A 250 21.60 -6.83 -10.98
C ARG A 250 21.11 -5.65 -10.14
N LEU A 251 22.03 -4.73 -9.83
CA LEU A 251 21.74 -3.58 -8.98
C LEU A 251 20.70 -2.66 -9.66
N PRO A 252 19.61 -2.28 -8.96
CA PRO A 252 18.65 -1.35 -9.52
C PRO A 252 19.27 0.06 -9.60
N ARG A 253 18.74 0.88 -10.52
CA ARG A 253 19.15 2.28 -10.69
C ARG A 253 19.22 3.07 -9.38
N GLU A 254 18.30 2.83 -8.44
CA GLU A 254 18.25 3.53 -7.15
C GLU A 254 19.45 3.24 -6.23
N GLY A 255 20.19 2.15 -6.48
CA GLY A 255 21.45 1.83 -5.81
C GLY A 255 22.69 2.44 -6.46
N VAL A 256 22.54 3.07 -7.64
CA VAL A 256 23.66 3.67 -8.39
C VAL A 256 23.87 5.13 -7.96
N PRO A 257 25.11 5.55 -7.65
CA PRO A 257 25.43 6.95 -7.40
C PRO A 257 25.05 7.88 -8.55
N THR A 258 24.51 9.06 -8.23
CA THR A 258 24.02 10.02 -9.23
C THR A 258 25.08 10.45 -10.24
N ALA A 259 26.36 10.49 -9.85
CA ALA A 259 27.47 10.85 -10.74
C ALA A 259 27.62 9.84 -11.89
N LEU A 260 27.49 8.54 -11.61
CA LEU A 260 27.59 7.46 -12.58
C LEU A 260 26.38 7.39 -13.53
N LEU A 261 25.24 7.97 -13.16
CA LEU A 261 24.04 8.04 -14.01
C LEU A 261 24.18 9.01 -15.20
N ARG A 262 25.36 9.60 -15.42
CA ARG A 262 25.71 10.37 -16.63
C ARG A 262 26.40 9.52 -17.69
N ASP A 263 26.82 8.31 -17.33
CA ASP A 263 27.60 7.45 -18.19
C ASP A 263 26.70 6.54 -19.04
N PRO A 264 26.90 6.47 -20.37
CA PRO A 264 26.12 5.59 -21.25
C PRO A 264 26.25 4.10 -20.92
N PHE A 265 27.44 3.60 -20.54
CA PHE A 265 27.65 2.19 -20.22
C PHE A 265 26.84 1.77 -18.99
N VAL A 266 26.68 2.68 -18.03
CA VAL A 266 25.84 2.47 -16.85
C VAL A 266 24.37 2.34 -17.25
N TRP A 267 23.87 3.18 -18.16
CA TRP A 267 22.49 3.07 -18.65
C TRP A 267 22.24 1.83 -19.49
N GLU A 268 23.19 1.42 -20.32
CA GLU A 268 23.13 0.16 -21.07
C GLU A 268 23.01 -1.04 -20.11
N ALA A 269 23.86 -1.11 -19.09
CA ALA A 269 23.80 -2.17 -18.08
C ALA A 269 22.48 -2.15 -17.29
N LEU A 270 21.98 -0.97 -16.91
CA LEU A 270 20.70 -0.86 -16.20
C LEU A 270 19.51 -1.30 -17.06
N LEU A 271 19.55 -1.08 -18.37
CA LEU A 271 18.46 -1.38 -19.29
C LEU A 271 18.19 -2.88 -19.42
N GLU A 272 19.22 -3.73 -19.29
CA GLU A 272 19.14 -5.19 -19.43
C GLU A 272 18.08 -5.83 -18.50
N GLU A 273 17.94 -5.32 -17.28
CA GLU A 273 17.02 -5.84 -16.25
C GLU A 273 16.02 -4.78 -15.77
N MET A 274 15.87 -3.67 -16.52
CA MET A 274 15.04 -2.54 -16.08
C MET A 274 13.55 -2.90 -16.05
N PRO A 275 12.83 -2.70 -14.93
CA PRO A 275 11.40 -2.89 -14.90
C PRO A 275 10.69 -1.92 -15.87
N MET A 276 9.65 -2.40 -16.56
CA MET A 276 8.92 -1.64 -17.58
C MET A 276 8.51 -0.22 -17.13
N THR A 277 7.98 -0.07 -15.91
CA THR A 277 7.58 1.26 -15.40
C THR A 277 8.79 2.17 -15.13
N ALA A 278 9.96 1.62 -14.78
CA ALA A 278 11.18 2.41 -14.68
C ALA A 278 11.67 2.82 -16.08
N MET A 279 11.65 1.91 -17.05
CA MET A 279 12.03 2.19 -18.44
C MET A 279 11.19 3.33 -19.04
N ILE A 280 9.85 3.25 -18.95
CA ILE A 280 8.93 4.28 -19.46
C ILE A 280 9.26 5.67 -18.89
N ARG A 281 9.60 5.76 -17.59
CA ARG A 281 9.90 7.04 -16.93
C ARG A 281 11.27 7.61 -17.29
N ASN A 282 12.17 6.80 -17.86
CA ASN A 282 13.54 7.21 -18.19
C ASN A 282 13.81 7.23 -19.70
N LEU A 283 12.79 7.08 -20.56
CA LEU A 283 12.98 7.08 -22.02
C LEU A 283 13.77 8.32 -22.50
N VAL A 284 13.39 9.52 -22.04
CA VAL A 284 14.08 10.78 -22.40
C VAL A 284 15.54 10.80 -21.95
N THR A 285 15.89 10.09 -20.87
CA THR A 285 17.27 10.02 -20.39
C THR A 285 18.12 9.05 -21.19
N MET A 286 17.49 8.08 -21.85
CA MET A 286 18.15 7.02 -22.63
C MET A 286 18.20 7.31 -24.15
N THR A 287 17.65 8.45 -24.57
CA THR A 287 17.65 8.95 -25.96
C THR A 287 18.48 10.21 -26.09
#